data_AF-A0A2J8XC77-F1
#
_entry.id   AF-A0A2J8XC77-F1
#
_cell.length_a   1.000
_cell.length_b   1.000
_cell.length_c   1.000
_cell.angle_alpha   90.00
_cell.angle_beta   90.00
_cell.angle_gamma   90.00
#
_symmetry.space_group_name_H-M   'P 1'
#
loop_
_entity.id
_entity.type
_entity.pdbx_description
1 polymer ?
#
loop_
_entity_poly.entity_id
_entity_poly.type
_entity_poly.pdbx_seq_one_letter_code
_entity_poly.pdbx_strand_id
1 'polypeptide(L)' 'MDSQGRKVVVCDNGTGFVKCGYAGSNFPEHIFPALVGRPIIRSTTKVGNIEIK' A
#
# COMPACT_ATOMS: atom_id res chain seq x y z
N MET A 1 17.87 15.05 -10.15
CA MET A 1 18.03 14.10 -11.27
C MET A 1 19.26 13.26 -11.02
N ASP A 2 19.35 12.06 -11.58
CA ASP A 2 20.60 11.30 -11.55
C ASP A 2 21.60 11.80 -12.62
N SER A 3 22.75 11.14 -12.74
CA SER A 3 23.79 11.48 -13.71
C SER A 3 23.34 11.37 -15.18
N GLN A 4 22.21 10.72 -15.46
CA GLN A 4 21.63 10.55 -16.80
C GLN A 4 20.42 11.49 -17.02
N GLY A 5 20.15 12.41 -16.11
CA GLY A 5 19.03 13.37 -16.23
C GLY A 5 17.66 12.77 -15.89
N ARG A 6 17.59 11.55 -15.33
CA ARG A 6 16.32 10.92 -14.98
C ARG A 6 15.75 11.50 -13.69
N LYS A 7 14.42 11.59 -13.62
CA LYS A 7 13.73 11.91 -12.37
C LYS A 7 13.91 10.75 -11.39
N VAL A 8 14.32 11.07 -10.18
CA VAL A 8 14.58 10.09 -9.12
C VAL A 8 13.36 10.04 -8.21
N VAL A 9 12.82 8.84 -8.00
CA VAL A 9 11.75 8.62 -7.02
C VAL A 9 12.37 8.35 -5.66
N VAL A 10 11.77 8.91 -4.62
CA VAL A 10 12.13 8.66 -3.21
C VAL A 10 10.92 8.04 -2.53
N CYS A 11 11.15 6.96 -1.79
CA CYS A 11 10.13 6.26 -1.00
C CYS A 11 10.67 6.00 0.42
N ASP A 12 9.99 6.55 1.42
CA ASP A 12 10.20 6.25 2.84
C ASP A 12 9.09 5.30 3.31
N ASN A 13 9.48 4.06 3.66
CA ASN A 13 8.57 3.01 4.09
C ASN A 13 8.40 3.02 5.62
N GLY A 14 7.79 4.09 6.13
CA GLY A 14 7.41 4.17 7.54
C GLY A 14 6.39 3.10 7.93
N THR A 15 6.43 2.64 9.18
CA THR A 15 5.55 1.55 9.66
C THR A 15 4.07 1.92 9.69
N GLY A 16 3.73 3.21 9.86
CA GLY A 16 2.35 3.70 9.81
C GLY A 16 1.95 4.21 8.42
N PHE A 17 2.85 4.97 7.78
CA PHE A 17 2.59 5.63 6.50
C PHE A 17 3.81 5.58 5.61
N VAL A 18 3.59 5.26 4.33
CA VAL A 18 4.55 5.46 3.25
C VAL A 18 4.48 6.92 2.81
N LYS A 19 5.65 7.53 2.57
CA LYS A 19 5.77 8.85 1.96
C LYS A 19 6.59 8.72 0.69
N CYS A 20 6.09 9.23 -0.42
CA CYS A 20 6.83 9.17 -1.68
C CYS A 20 6.66 10.42 -2.54
N GLY A 21 7.59 10.59 -3.48
CA GLY A 21 7.64 11.71 -4.41
C GLY A 21 8.95 11.69 -5.19
N TYR A 22 9.29 12.83 -5.80
CA TYR A 22 10.55 12.97 -6.53
C TYR A 22 11.65 13.65 -5.69
N ALA A 23 12.90 13.29 -5.96
CA ALA A 23 14.06 13.90 -5.34
C ALA A 23 14.14 15.41 -5.66
N GLY A 24 14.34 16.22 -4.63
CA GLY A 24 14.36 17.69 -4.72
C GLY A 24 13.05 18.38 -4.40
N SER A 25 11.95 17.64 -4.18
CA SER A 25 10.70 18.21 -3.68
C SER A 25 10.80 18.57 -2.20
N ASN A 26 10.20 19.70 -1.81
CA ASN A 26 10.19 20.17 -0.41
C ASN A 26 9.24 19.38 0.50
N PHE A 27 8.23 18.74 -0.08
CA PHE A 27 7.22 17.95 0.62
C PHE A 27 6.96 16.63 -0.13
N PRO A 28 6.51 15.56 0.56
CA PRO A 28 6.06 14.34 -0.11
C PRO A 28 4.89 14.67 -1.05
N GLU A 29 4.91 14.11 -2.25
CA GLU A 29 3.78 14.23 -3.19
C GLU A 29 2.61 13.34 -2.78
N HIS A 30 2.92 12.18 -2.19
CA HIS A 30 1.93 11.24 -1.68
C HIS A 30 2.28 10.74 -0.29
N ILE A 31 1.23 10.59 0.52
CA ILE A 31 1.27 9.98 1.84
C ILE A 31 0.10 9.00 1.92
N PHE A 32 0.37 7.74 2.21
CA PHE A 32 -0.67 6.71 2.32
C PHE A 32 -0.33 5.70 3.42
N PRO A 33 -1.34 5.03 4.03
CA PRO A 33 -1.08 4.02 5.06
C PRO A 33 -0.19 2.90 4.53
N ALA A 34 0.77 2.45 5.33
CA ALA A 34 1.62 1.31 5.02
C ALA A 34 0.86 -0.01 5.23
N LEU A 35 -0.23 -0.20 4.48
CA LEU A 35 -1.21 -1.27 4.69
C LEU A 35 -1.57 -1.97 3.38
N VAL A 36 -1.66 -3.30 3.46
CA VAL A 36 -2.18 -4.16 2.38
C VAL A 36 -3.35 -4.95 2.94
N GLY A 37 -4.53 -4.77 2.34
CA GLY A 37 -5.70 -5.61 2.64
C GLY A 37 -5.66 -6.89 1.81
N ARG A 38 -5.94 -8.03 2.44
CA ARG A 38 -6.16 -9.31 1.75
C ARG A 38 -7.62 -9.72 1.93
N PRO A 39 -8.42 -9.78 0.86
CA PRO A 39 -9.79 -10.28 0.97
C PRO A 39 -9.80 -11.69 1.55
N ILE A 40 -10.65 -11.92 2.54
CA ILE A 40 -10.91 -13.26 3.09
C ILE A 40 -12.30 -13.63 2.62
N ILE A 41 -12.41 -14.63 1.75
CA ILE A 41 -13.70 -15.22 1.39
C ILE A 41 -14.20 -15.97 2.62
N ARG A 42 -15.17 -15.40 3.33
CA ARG A 42 -15.96 -16.14 4.32
C ARG A 42 -17.11 -16.81 3.59
N SER A 43 -16.84 -17.92 2.90
CA SER A 43 -17.94 -18.75 2.41
C SER A 43 -18.58 -19.41 3.62
N THR A 44 -19.78 -18.98 4.00
CA THR A 44 -20.64 -19.78 4.87
C THR A 44 -21.00 -21.03 4.08
N THR A 45 -20.38 -22.16 4.41
CA THR A 45 -20.72 -23.41 3.76
C THR A 45 -22.02 -23.90 4.39
N LYS A 46 -23.14 -23.78 3.66
CA LYS A 46 -24.41 -24.38 4.06
C LYS A 46 -24.41 -25.84 3.63
N VAL A 47 -24.48 -26.77 4.58
CA VAL A 47 -24.78 -28.19 4.32
C VAL A 47 -26.20 -28.44 4.83
N GLY A 48 -27.17 -28.48 3.91
CA GLY A 48 -28.59 -28.52 4.27
C GLY A 48 -29.04 -27.23 4.96
N ASN A 49 -29.67 -27.36 6.15
CA ASN A 49 -30.14 -26.23 6.97
C ASN A 49 -29.09 -25.72 7.97
N ILE A 50 -27.85 -26.24 7.94
CA ILE A 50 -26.82 -25.93 8.93
C ILE A 50 -25.77 -25.02 8.28
N GLU A 51 -25.53 -23.85 8.88
CA GLU A 51 -24.38 -23.01 8.55
C GLU A 51 -23.13 -23.55 9.26
N ILE A 52 -22.15 -23.97 8.47
CA ILE A 52 -20.82 -24.35 8.98
C ILE A 52 -19.90 -23.13 8.87
N LYS A 53 -19.30 -22.77 10.01
CA LYS A 53 -18.31 -21.71 10.15
C LYS A 53 -16.89 -22.27 10.15
#